data_AF-A0A166ZZ74-F1
#
_entry.id   AF-A0A166ZZ74-F1
#
_cell.length_a   1.000
_cell.length_b   1.000
_cell.length_c   1.000
_cell.angle_alpha   90.00
_cell.angle_beta   90.00
_cell.angle_gamma   90.00
#
_symmetry.space_group_name_H-M   'P 1'
#
loop_
_entity.id
_entity.type
_entity.pdbx_description
1 polymer ?
#
loop_
_entity_poly.entity_id
_entity_poly.type
_entity_poly.pdbx_seq_one_letter_code
_entity_poly.pdbx_strand_id
1 'polypeptide(L)'
;MLTSILSTILLAATAVSACIPPNETLSNNIPGGFGIQIQNASIPIIHNRYVNLWSAGGGDQHLYLNPAGDSVFNLTLVDGIISRGIIHAVINGEYTADDNTTKMFMTQRGDPKAFFQPVYGCNPETDAVQVELDFVSRAALPGGFICFRSASGERHEARYSPPGNTVFRADRPCYEVTLAIVAAPTV
;
A
#
# COMPACT_ATOMS: atom_id res chain seq x y z
N MET A 1 47.00 32.98 21.02
CA MET A 1 45.54 32.82 20.93
C MET A 1 45.26 31.70 19.94
N LEU A 2 44.97 30.49 20.43
CA LEU A 2 44.75 29.31 19.58
C LEU A 2 43.27 29.23 19.23
N THR A 3 42.96 29.33 17.93
CA THR A 3 41.68 28.99 17.34
C THR A 3 41.54 27.46 17.30
N SER A 4 40.43 26.95 17.84
CA SER A 4 40.06 25.54 17.68
C SER A 4 38.73 25.49 16.93
N ILE A 5 38.78 25.04 15.68
CA ILE A 5 37.61 24.79 14.83
C ILE A 5 37.28 23.31 14.99
N LEU A 6 36.17 23.01 15.65
CA LEU A 6 35.69 21.63 15.84
C LEU A 6 34.74 21.28 14.69
N SER A 7 35.26 20.60 13.66
CA SER A 7 34.45 20.05 12.57
C SER A 7 33.75 18.76 13.04
N THR A 8 32.44 18.80 13.21
CA THR A 8 31.62 17.61 13.47
C THR A 8 31.35 16.89 12.15
N ILE A 9 31.98 15.74 11.94
CA ILE A 9 31.71 14.86 10.81
C ILE A 9 30.45 14.05 11.16
N LEU A 10 29.34 14.35 10.47
CA LEU A 10 28.12 13.55 10.54
C LEU A 10 28.33 12.30 9.66
N LEU A 11 28.69 11.17 10.26
CA LEU A 11 28.67 9.89 9.54
C LEU A 11 27.21 9.54 9.23
N ALA A 12 26.82 9.65 7.97
CA ALA A 12 25.62 9.00 7.48
C ALA A 12 25.88 7.48 7.49
N ALA A 13 25.33 6.78 8.47
CA ALA A 13 25.30 5.32 8.46
C ALA A 13 24.37 4.90 7.32
N THR A 14 24.94 4.45 6.20
CA THR A 14 24.19 3.71 5.19
C THR A 14 23.85 2.36 5.80
N ALA A 15 22.63 2.19 6.31
CA ALA A 15 22.12 0.87 6.65
C ALA A 15 22.08 0.04 5.36
N VAL A 16 23.04 -0.85 5.20
CA VAL A 16 22.96 -1.91 4.19
C VAL A 16 21.91 -2.87 4.74
N SER A 17 20.76 -2.98 4.07
CA SER A 17 19.74 -3.94 4.46
C SER A 17 20.37 -5.33 4.48
N ALA A 18 20.37 -5.97 5.65
CA ALA A 18 20.94 -7.30 5.83
C ALA A 18 20.01 -8.41 5.30
N CYS A 19 18.78 -8.03 4.94
CA CYS A 19 17.77 -8.93 4.42
C CYS A 19 18.07 -9.33 2.97
N ILE A 20 18.06 -10.64 2.71
CA ILE A 20 18.13 -11.19 1.36
C ILE A 20 16.79 -11.90 1.11
N PRO A 21 15.86 -11.29 0.34
CA PRO A 21 14.62 -11.92 -0.03
C PRO A 21 14.88 -13.25 -0.78
N PRO A 22 14.11 -14.31 -0.49
CA PRO A 22 14.08 -15.49 -1.35
C PRO A 22 13.71 -15.11 -2.79
N ASN A 23 14.27 -15.82 -3.77
CA ASN A 23 13.99 -15.61 -5.20
C ASN A 23 12.94 -16.60 -5.75
N GLU A 24 12.19 -17.27 -4.87
CA GLU A 24 11.13 -18.18 -5.28
C GLU A 24 9.87 -17.40 -5.64
N THR A 25 9.14 -17.86 -6.66
CA THR A 25 7.86 -17.26 -7.04
C THR A 25 6.79 -17.66 -6.03
N LEU A 26 6.07 -16.68 -5.50
CA LEU A 26 4.92 -16.91 -4.65
C LEU A 26 3.66 -17.13 -5.48
N SER A 27 2.77 -17.97 -4.94
CA SER A 27 1.42 -18.18 -5.47
C SER A 27 0.66 -16.85 -5.54
N ASN A 28 -0.07 -16.61 -6.63
CA ASN A 28 -1.04 -15.53 -6.75
C ASN A 28 -2.34 -15.79 -5.96
N ASN A 29 -2.39 -16.87 -5.19
CA ASN A 29 -3.49 -17.26 -4.31
C ASN A 29 -3.00 -17.36 -2.86
N ILE A 30 -3.68 -16.64 -1.95
CA ILE A 30 -3.46 -16.66 -0.50
C ILE A 30 -4.81 -16.91 0.16
N PRO A 31 -5.13 -18.17 0.53
CA PRO A 31 -6.44 -18.54 1.06
C PRO A 31 -6.60 -18.19 2.55
N GLY A 32 -5.49 -18.00 3.27
CA GLY A 32 -5.51 -17.56 4.67
C GLY A 32 -5.87 -16.09 4.78
N GLY A 33 -6.66 -15.75 5.80
CA GLY A 33 -6.98 -14.37 6.12
C GLY A 33 -5.72 -13.55 6.42
N PHE A 34 -5.61 -12.38 5.81
CA PHE A 34 -4.56 -11.41 6.10
C PHE A 34 -5.11 -9.99 6.23
N GLY A 35 -4.32 -9.13 6.87
CA GLY A 35 -4.40 -7.68 6.79
C GLY A 35 -3.24 -7.12 5.98
N ILE A 36 -3.30 -5.83 5.66
CA ILE A 36 -2.23 -5.15 4.94
C ILE A 36 -1.71 -4.01 5.82
N GLN A 37 -0.39 -3.96 6.01
CA GLN A 37 0.29 -2.86 6.68
C GLN A 37 1.07 -2.04 5.65
N ILE A 38 0.98 -0.72 5.76
CA ILE A 38 1.67 0.21 4.88
C ILE A 38 3.10 0.43 5.34
N GLN A 39 4.03 0.27 4.40
CA GLN A 39 5.45 0.49 4.62
C GLN A 39 5.92 1.66 3.74
N ASN A 40 6.32 2.76 4.38
CA ASN A 40 6.99 3.92 3.78
C ASN A 40 7.65 4.73 4.89
N ALA A 41 8.87 4.35 5.29
CA ALA A 41 9.59 4.98 6.40
C ALA A 41 9.87 6.48 6.20
N SER A 42 9.91 6.94 4.95
CA SER A 42 10.08 8.35 4.59
C SER A 42 8.84 9.20 4.87
N ILE A 43 7.68 8.59 5.08
CA ILE A 43 6.39 9.27 5.32
C ILE A 43 5.76 8.75 6.63
N PRO A 44 6.19 9.27 7.80
CA PRO A 44 5.76 8.74 9.10
C PRO A 44 4.24 8.75 9.35
N ILE A 45 3.49 9.68 8.72
CA ILE A 45 2.04 9.79 8.92
C ILE A 45 1.24 8.61 8.34
N ILE A 46 1.83 7.85 7.40
CA ILE A 46 1.22 6.64 6.82
C ILE A 46 1.95 5.35 7.18
N HIS A 47 3.22 5.44 7.58
CA HIS A 47 4.04 4.27 7.89
C HIS A 47 3.46 3.44 9.04
N ASN A 48 3.53 2.12 8.91
CA ASN A 48 3.04 1.12 9.85
C ASN A 48 1.53 1.16 10.15
N ARG A 49 0.76 1.94 9.40
CA ARG A 49 -0.70 1.95 9.47
C ARG A 49 -1.28 0.77 8.71
N TYR A 50 -2.35 0.21 9.27
CA TYR A 50 -3.10 -0.86 8.64
C TYR A 50 -4.14 -0.32 7.67
N VAL A 51 -4.35 -1.04 6.58
CA VAL A 51 -5.49 -0.83 5.71
C VAL A 51 -6.75 -1.34 6.40
N ASN A 52 -7.72 -0.44 6.53
CA ASN A 52 -9.07 -0.67 7.03
C ASN A 52 -10.08 -0.54 5.87
N LEU A 53 -11.29 -1.05 6.10
CA LEU A 53 -12.39 -0.96 5.15
C LEU A 53 -13.54 -0.13 5.71
N TRP A 54 -13.98 0.86 4.94
CA TRP A 54 -15.09 1.75 5.30
C TRP A 54 -16.28 1.52 4.36
N SER A 55 -17.47 1.23 4.92
CA SER A 55 -18.71 1.10 4.15
C SER A 55 -19.12 2.36 3.40
N ALA A 56 -19.21 2.29 2.07
CA ALA A 56 -19.52 3.42 1.20
C ALA A 56 -20.92 3.36 0.55
N GLY A 57 -21.80 2.49 1.06
CA GLY A 57 -23.11 2.23 0.47
C GLY A 57 -23.05 1.25 -0.71
N GLY A 58 -24.19 0.69 -1.12
CA GLY A 58 -24.26 -0.23 -2.26
C GLY A 58 -23.49 -1.54 -2.12
N GLY A 59 -23.04 -1.88 -0.91
CA GLY A 59 -22.14 -3.02 -0.65
C GLY A 59 -20.66 -2.73 -0.89
N ASP A 60 -20.29 -1.51 -1.26
CA ASP A 60 -18.91 -1.11 -1.52
C ASP A 60 -18.16 -0.83 -0.22
N GLN A 61 -16.85 -1.05 -0.27
CA GLN A 61 -15.94 -0.80 0.84
C GLN A 61 -14.73 -0.01 0.34
N HIS A 62 -14.50 1.16 0.92
CA HIS A 62 -13.33 1.97 0.59
C HIS A 62 -12.15 1.58 1.46
N LEU A 63 -10.96 1.54 0.86
CA LEU A 63 -9.72 1.28 1.58
C LEU A 63 -9.20 2.58 2.17
N TYR A 64 -9.09 2.64 3.49
CA TYR A 64 -8.53 3.75 4.24
C TYR A 64 -7.44 3.26 5.19
N LEU A 65 -6.57 4.14 5.65
CA LEU A 65 -5.65 3.81 6.74
C LEU A 65 -6.31 3.99 8.11
N ASN A 66 -6.07 3.04 9.02
CA ASN A 66 -6.51 3.12 10.42
C ASN A 66 -6.07 4.48 11.03
N PRO A 67 -6.90 5.19 11.81
CA PRO A 67 -8.11 4.72 12.46
C PRO A 67 -9.39 4.83 11.61
N ALA A 68 -9.30 5.28 10.35
CA ALA A 68 -10.48 5.41 9.50
C ALA A 68 -10.96 4.05 8.98
N GLY A 69 -12.24 3.73 9.15
CA GLY A 69 -12.85 2.47 8.75
C GLY A 69 -12.60 1.33 9.75
N ASP A 70 -13.13 0.15 9.43
CA ASP A 70 -13.06 -1.03 10.29
C ASP A 70 -11.80 -1.86 10.00
N SER A 71 -11.18 -2.39 11.06
CA SER A 71 -10.03 -3.29 10.97
C SER A 71 -10.37 -4.53 10.15
N VAL A 72 -9.45 -4.96 9.28
CA VAL A 72 -9.64 -6.14 8.43
C VAL A 72 -8.40 -7.02 8.42
N PHE A 73 -8.59 -8.28 8.79
CA PHE A 73 -7.57 -9.34 8.75
C PHE A 73 -8.08 -10.62 8.08
N ASN A 74 -9.22 -10.53 7.38
CA ASN A 74 -9.82 -11.62 6.63
C ASN A 74 -9.82 -11.36 5.12
N LEU A 75 -8.86 -10.56 4.63
CA LEU A 75 -8.61 -10.45 3.20
C LEU A 75 -7.99 -11.75 2.71
N THR A 76 -8.30 -12.10 1.47
CA THR A 76 -7.66 -13.19 0.74
C THR A 76 -7.11 -12.65 -0.57
N LEU A 77 -6.25 -13.44 -1.22
CA LEU A 77 -5.81 -13.19 -2.59
C LEU A 77 -6.31 -14.33 -3.46
N VAL A 78 -7.07 -14.00 -4.51
CA VAL A 78 -7.60 -14.97 -5.47
C VAL A 78 -7.19 -14.54 -6.86
N ASP A 79 -6.36 -15.35 -7.52
CA ASP A 79 -5.79 -15.06 -8.84
C ASP A 79 -5.18 -13.65 -8.96
N GLY A 80 -4.47 -13.23 -7.92
CA GLY A 80 -3.83 -11.91 -7.84
C GLY A 80 -4.77 -10.77 -7.43
N ILE A 81 -6.02 -11.05 -7.07
CA ILE A 81 -7.00 -10.01 -6.70
C ILE A 81 -7.32 -10.08 -5.20
N ILE A 82 -7.09 -8.97 -4.50
CA ILE A 82 -7.45 -8.84 -3.08
C ILE A 82 -8.97 -8.96 -2.96
N SER A 83 -9.43 -9.88 -2.13
CA SER A 83 -10.84 -10.26 -2.02
C SER A 83 -11.28 -10.38 -0.56
N ARG A 84 -12.59 -10.21 -0.31
CA ARG A 84 -13.24 -10.47 0.98
C ARG A 84 -14.65 -11.00 0.74
N GLY A 85 -14.83 -12.32 0.78
CA GLY A 85 -16.08 -12.93 0.35
C GLY A 85 -16.33 -12.63 -1.13
N ILE A 86 -17.45 -11.98 -1.45
CA ILE A 86 -17.85 -11.68 -2.84
C ILE A 86 -17.31 -10.35 -3.40
N ILE A 87 -16.67 -9.53 -2.56
CA ILE A 87 -16.13 -8.24 -3.00
C ILE A 87 -14.63 -8.37 -3.29
N HIS A 88 -14.19 -7.66 -4.32
CA HIS A 88 -12.82 -7.66 -4.83
C HIS A 88 -12.30 -6.23 -4.99
N ALA A 89 -10.99 -6.04 -4.87
CA ALA A 89 -10.33 -4.77 -5.09
C ALA A 89 -10.34 -4.37 -6.56
N VAL A 90 -10.78 -3.14 -6.83
CA VAL A 90 -10.95 -2.56 -8.16
C VAL A 90 -10.45 -1.13 -8.20
N ILE A 91 -10.10 -0.68 -9.41
CA ILE A 91 -9.68 0.69 -9.70
C ILE A 91 -10.65 1.26 -10.73
N ASN A 92 -11.72 1.87 -10.25
CA ASN A 92 -12.70 2.57 -11.08
C ASN A 92 -13.62 3.48 -10.26
N GLY A 93 -13.18 3.89 -9.07
CA GLY A 93 -13.96 4.83 -8.29
C GLY A 93 -13.79 6.24 -8.86
N GLU A 94 -13.73 7.22 -7.98
CA GLU A 94 -13.52 8.61 -8.38
C GLU A 94 -12.14 8.84 -9.01
N TYR A 95 -12.12 9.21 -10.29
CA TYR A 95 -10.95 9.80 -10.94
C TYR A 95 -10.82 11.28 -10.56
N THR A 96 -9.63 11.70 -10.15
CA THR A 96 -9.33 13.11 -9.85
C THR A 96 -8.31 13.62 -10.86
N ALA A 97 -8.73 14.52 -11.75
CA ALA A 97 -7.88 15.06 -12.80
C ALA A 97 -6.67 15.85 -12.25
N ASP A 98 -6.86 16.57 -11.14
CA ASP A 98 -5.84 17.45 -10.56
C ASP A 98 -4.58 16.73 -10.06
N ASP A 99 -4.66 15.44 -9.76
CA ASP A 99 -3.52 14.59 -9.38
C ASP A 99 -3.39 13.34 -10.25
N ASN A 100 -4.23 13.23 -11.28
CA ASN A 100 -4.29 12.10 -12.22
C ASN A 100 -4.35 10.74 -11.50
N THR A 101 -5.06 10.66 -10.35
CA THR A 101 -5.25 9.40 -9.62
C THR A 101 -6.68 8.89 -9.74
N THR A 102 -6.86 7.58 -9.63
CA THR A 102 -8.18 6.92 -9.57
C THR A 102 -8.37 6.21 -8.25
N LYS A 103 -9.55 6.34 -7.63
CA LYS A 103 -9.86 5.65 -6.37
C LYS A 103 -9.85 4.13 -6.53
N MET A 104 -9.17 3.48 -5.59
CA MET A 104 -9.25 2.03 -5.38
C MET A 104 -10.26 1.74 -4.27
N PHE A 105 -11.11 0.75 -4.48
CA PHE A 105 -12.13 0.33 -3.52
C PHE A 105 -12.46 -1.15 -3.73
N MET A 106 -13.27 -1.74 -2.87
CA MET A 106 -13.77 -3.11 -3.04
C MET A 106 -15.26 -3.12 -3.34
N THR A 107 -15.67 -3.96 -4.28
CA THR A 107 -17.07 -4.12 -4.69
C THR A 107 -17.30 -5.52 -5.25
N GLN A 108 -18.56 -5.93 -5.43
CA GLN A 108 -18.92 -7.16 -6.15
C GLN A 108 -19.07 -6.93 -7.67
N ARG A 109 -19.09 -5.67 -8.11
CA ARG A 109 -19.31 -5.30 -9.52
C ARG A 109 -18.14 -5.69 -10.43
N GLY A 110 -18.41 -5.77 -11.74
CA GLY A 110 -17.43 -6.07 -12.79
C GLY A 110 -16.44 -4.94 -13.10
N ASP A 111 -16.17 -4.04 -12.15
CA ASP A 111 -15.20 -2.95 -12.30
C ASP A 111 -13.77 -3.49 -12.58
N PRO A 112 -12.92 -2.72 -13.29
CA PRO A 112 -11.51 -3.05 -13.52
C PRO A 112 -10.78 -3.50 -12.25
N LYS A 113 -10.34 -4.75 -12.20
CA LYS A 113 -9.63 -5.33 -11.04
C LYS A 113 -8.25 -4.70 -10.86
N ALA A 114 -7.82 -4.61 -9.62
CA ALA A 114 -6.42 -4.38 -9.27
C ALA A 114 -5.74 -5.75 -9.15
N PHE A 115 -4.76 -6.02 -10.01
CA PHE A 115 -3.97 -7.24 -9.97
C PHE A 115 -2.68 -7.00 -9.20
N PHE A 116 -2.35 -7.96 -8.34
CA PHE A 116 -1.17 -7.97 -7.51
C PHE A 116 -0.43 -9.31 -7.65
N GLN A 117 0.88 -9.26 -7.49
CA GLN A 117 1.74 -10.43 -7.39
C GLN A 117 2.39 -10.42 -6.01
N PRO A 118 2.20 -11.47 -5.19
CA PRO A 118 2.98 -11.61 -3.98
C PRO A 118 4.46 -11.75 -4.30
N VAL A 119 5.29 -10.99 -3.58
CA VAL A 119 6.75 -11.03 -3.69
C VAL A 119 7.35 -11.06 -2.29
N TYR A 120 8.58 -11.56 -2.17
CA TYR A 120 9.36 -11.37 -0.95
C TYR A 120 10.00 -9.99 -0.95
N GLY A 121 9.93 -9.32 0.18
CA GLY A 121 10.63 -8.07 0.44
C GLY A 121 11.19 -8.05 1.85
N CYS A 122 11.65 -6.87 2.26
CA CYS A 122 12.34 -6.67 3.52
C CYS A 122 11.64 -5.59 4.32
N ASN A 123 11.33 -5.90 5.57
CA ASN A 123 10.83 -4.90 6.48
C ASN A 123 11.89 -3.80 6.67
N PRO A 124 11.58 -2.53 6.38
CA PRO A 124 12.57 -1.45 6.37
C PRO A 124 13.10 -1.07 7.76
N GLU A 125 12.45 -1.52 8.84
CA GLU A 125 12.85 -1.24 10.21
C GLU A 125 13.55 -2.42 10.88
N THR A 126 13.14 -3.65 10.56
CA THR A 126 13.62 -4.85 11.26
C THR A 126 14.52 -5.74 10.41
N ASP A 127 14.70 -5.45 9.12
CA ASP A 127 15.38 -6.32 8.15
C ASP A 127 14.83 -7.77 8.12
N ALA A 128 13.59 -7.96 8.57
CA ALA A 128 12.94 -9.27 8.49
C ALA A 128 12.39 -9.48 7.07
N VAL A 129 12.55 -10.69 6.53
CA VAL A 129 11.86 -11.08 5.30
C VAL A 129 10.35 -11.04 5.55
N GLN A 130 9.63 -10.41 4.62
CA GLN A 130 8.18 -10.31 4.62
C GLN A 130 7.61 -10.62 3.24
N VAL A 131 6.30 -10.86 3.17
CA VAL A 131 5.58 -10.93 1.90
C VAL A 131 4.92 -9.58 1.63
N GLU A 132 5.05 -9.10 0.41
CA GLU A 132 4.49 -7.84 -0.07
C GLU A 132 3.58 -8.09 -1.27
N LEU A 133 2.59 -7.22 -1.48
CA LEU A 133 1.75 -7.23 -2.68
C LEU A 133 2.31 -6.21 -3.68
N ASP A 134 3.03 -6.70 -4.68
CA ASP A 134 3.49 -5.86 -5.80
C ASP A 134 2.33 -5.61 -6.77
N PHE A 135 2.14 -4.36 -7.17
CA PHE A 135 1.03 -3.99 -8.05
C PHE A 135 1.40 -4.26 -9.50
N VAL A 136 0.57 -5.04 -10.19
CA VAL A 136 0.83 -5.48 -11.58
C VAL A 136 0.08 -4.63 -12.58
N SER A 137 -1.24 -4.52 -12.43
CA SER A 137 -2.09 -3.86 -13.43
C SER A 137 -3.45 -3.44 -12.92
N ARG A 138 -4.03 -2.46 -13.63
CA ARG A 138 -5.46 -2.16 -13.61
C ARG A 138 -6.12 -2.86 -14.80
N ALA A 139 -6.83 -3.96 -14.56
CA ALA A 139 -7.32 -4.82 -15.62
C ALA A 139 -6.20 -5.16 -16.63
N ALA A 140 -6.38 -4.82 -17.91
CA ALA A 140 -5.37 -5.04 -18.95
C ALA A 140 -4.32 -3.93 -19.07
N LEU A 141 -4.37 -2.88 -18.24
CA LEU A 141 -3.43 -1.75 -18.27
C LEU A 141 -2.30 -1.99 -17.25
N PRO A 142 -1.08 -2.33 -17.69
CA PRO A 142 0.02 -2.65 -16.79
C PRO A 142 0.64 -1.41 -16.14
N GLY A 143 1.25 -1.63 -14.97
CA GLY A 143 2.09 -0.66 -14.27
C GLY A 143 1.32 0.48 -13.61
N GLY A 144 2.08 1.45 -13.10
CA GLY A 144 1.61 2.45 -12.15
C GLY A 144 1.92 1.99 -10.73
N PHE A 145 1.34 2.66 -9.75
CA PHE A 145 1.54 2.31 -8.34
C PHE A 145 0.28 2.57 -7.51
N ILE A 146 0.17 1.84 -6.41
CA ILE A 146 -0.81 2.13 -5.37
C ILE A 146 -0.20 3.15 -4.41
N CYS A 147 -0.99 4.15 -4.05
CA CYS A 147 -0.63 5.15 -3.07
C CYS A 147 -1.75 5.40 -2.08
N PHE A 148 -1.40 6.00 -0.95
CA PHE A 148 -2.38 6.52 -0.01
C PHE A 148 -2.37 8.04 -0.06
N ARG A 149 -3.50 8.59 -0.48
CA ARG A 149 -3.69 10.04 -0.66
C ARG A 149 -4.45 10.62 0.52
N SER A 150 -4.03 11.77 1.03
CA SER A 150 -4.82 12.53 2.01
C SER A 150 -6.23 12.82 1.46
N ALA A 151 -7.24 12.61 2.31
CA ALA A 151 -8.65 12.84 2.02
C ALA A 151 -9.23 13.80 3.06
N SER A 152 -10.55 14.06 3.01
CA SER A 152 -11.20 14.94 3.99
C SER A 152 -10.98 14.45 5.45
N GLY A 153 -10.56 15.38 6.32
CA GLY A 153 -10.11 15.08 7.69
C GLY A 153 -8.71 14.46 7.71
N GLU A 154 -8.37 13.75 8.80
CA GLU A 154 -7.05 13.09 8.96
C GLU A 154 -6.98 11.71 8.26
N ARG A 155 -7.72 11.54 7.17
CA ARG A 155 -7.91 10.25 6.48
C ARG A 155 -6.97 10.13 5.29
N HIS A 156 -6.58 8.89 5.01
CA HIS A 156 -5.74 8.55 3.86
C HIS A 156 -6.43 7.41 3.10
N GLU A 157 -6.73 7.63 1.84
CA GLU A 157 -7.48 6.68 1.00
C GLU A 157 -6.60 6.03 -0.06
N ALA A 158 -6.88 4.78 -0.40
CA ALA A 158 -6.15 4.08 -1.45
C ALA A 158 -6.49 4.67 -2.82
N ARG A 159 -5.44 4.93 -3.60
CA ARG A 159 -5.52 5.46 -4.95
C ARG A 159 -4.55 4.70 -5.85
N TYR A 160 -4.87 4.67 -7.13
CA TYR A 160 -3.98 4.24 -8.19
C TYR A 160 -3.46 5.47 -8.93
N SER A 161 -2.14 5.53 -9.11
CA SER A 161 -1.45 6.49 -9.97
C SER A 161 -0.97 5.77 -11.23
N PRO A 162 -1.34 6.21 -12.45
CA PRO A 162 -0.98 5.52 -13.68
C PRO A 162 0.51 5.66 -14.02
N PRO A 163 1.05 4.78 -14.88
CA PRO A 163 2.42 4.90 -15.38
C PRO A 163 2.74 6.30 -15.89
N GLY A 164 3.90 6.84 -15.50
CA GLY A 164 4.37 8.14 -15.97
C GLY A 164 3.61 9.34 -15.39
N ASN A 165 2.75 9.15 -14.38
CA ASN A 165 2.14 10.28 -13.70
C ASN A 165 3.20 11.10 -12.93
N THR A 166 3.42 12.34 -13.35
CA THR A 166 4.35 13.29 -12.72
C THR A 166 3.64 14.36 -11.88
N VAL A 167 2.31 14.32 -11.81
CA VAL A 167 1.52 15.33 -11.13
C VAL A 167 1.63 15.14 -9.61
N PHE A 168 2.10 16.19 -8.92
CA PHE A 168 2.19 16.21 -7.46
C PHE A 168 1.32 17.31 -6.87
N ARG A 169 0.51 16.96 -5.87
CA ARG A 169 -0.34 17.88 -5.10
C ARG A 169 0.12 17.93 -3.65
N ALA A 170 0.81 19.01 -3.28
CA ALA A 170 1.35 19.17 -1.93
C ALA A 170 0.26 19.21 -0.83
N ASP A 171 -0.95 19.64 -1.17
CA ASP A 171 -2.11 19.70 -0.28
C ASP A 171 -2.84 18.36 -0.09
N ARG A 172 -2.60 17.40 -0.99
CA ARG A 172 -3.17 16.04 -0.95
C ARG A 172 -2.22 15.04 -1.63
N PRO A 173 -1.03 14.84 -1.06
CA PRO A 173 0.00 14.01 -1.69
C PRO A 173 -0.47 12.55 -1.78
N CYS A 174 -0.16 11.93 -2.92
CA CYS A 174 -0.34 10.51 -3.18
C CYS A 174 0.98 9.82 -2.86
N TYR A 175 1.09 9.28 -1.65
CA TYR A 175 2.32 8.63 -1.19
C TYR A 175 2.37 7.20 -1.69
N GLU A 176 3.32 6.88 -2.57
CA GLU A 176 3.60 5.49 -2.96
C GLU A 176 3.95 4.64 -1.74
N VAL A 177 3.54 3.38 -1.73
CA VAL A 177 3.66 2.50 -0.56
C VAL A 177 4.06 1.09 -0.94
N THR A 178 4.76 0.43 -0.02
CA THR A 178 4.83 -1.02 0.03
C THR A 178 3.62 -1.55 0.81
N LEU A 179 2.95 -2.57 0.25
CA LEU A 179 1.78 -3.24 0.83
C LEU A 179 2.23 -4.56 1.49
N ALA A 180 2.66 -4.51 2.75
CA ALA A 180 3.13 -5.69 3.47
C ALA A 180 1.94 -6.54 3.97
N ILE A 181 2.00 -7.84 3.73
CA ILE A 181 1.01 -8.81 4.21
C ILE A 181 1.28 -9.13 5.67
N VAL A 182 0.25 -9.00 6.51
CA VAL A 182 0.28 -9.40 7.92
C VAL A 182 -0.74 -10.50 8.14
N ALA A 183 -0.31 -11.66 8.63
CA ALA A 183 -1.21 -12.78 8.92
C ALA A 183 -2.30 -12.37 9.91
N ALA A 184 -3.49 -12.96 9.77
CA ALA A 184 -4.55 -12.78 10.75
C ALA A 184 -4.06 -13.15 12.16
N PRO A 185 -4.41 -12.35 13.20
CA PRO A 185 -4.13 -12.72 14.58
C PRO A 185 -4.72 -14.10 14.89
N THR A 186 -3.93 -14.98 15.49
CA THR A 186 -4.45 -16.22 16.05
C THR A 186 -5.32 -15.89 17.25
N VAL A 187 -6.57 -16.33 17.22
CA VAL A 187 -7.55 -16.15 18.31
C VAL A 187 -7.25 -17.08 19.47
#